data_AF-A0A401KHZ9-F1
#
_entry.id   AF-A0A401KHZ9-F1
#
_cell.length_a   1.000
_cell.length_b   1.000
_cell.length_c   1.000
_cell.angle_alpha   90.00
_cell.angle_beta   90.00
_cell.angle_gamma   90.00
#
_symmetry.space_group_name_H-M   'P 1'
#
loop_
_entity.id
_entity.type
_entity.pdbx_description
1 polymer ?
#
loop_
_entity_poly.entity_id
_entity_poly.type
_entity_poly.pdbx_seq_one_letter_code
_entity_poly.pdbx_strand_id
1 'polypeptide(L)'
;MSTISSSPRTPQQGSSAQGGGQQQGPTTQELMGMVSQLQESITALEQRNQLLEGRLAVKSVKVRPPEPFDGNRSRLRAFLTQLDLYLNMNKEKLRNEVDKIFFASTYLNGTAFNWFEPYIRDYQEKPVGEQDDDTKRIFASYARFKERLEQTFGDIDAARNAERKLWRLKQTGSASKYASEFLQVISLGFRV
;
A
#
# COMPACT_ATOMS: atom_id res chain seq x y z
N MET A 1 0.42 101.43 42.06
CA MET A 1 1.27 101.72 40.88
C MET A 1 0.89 100.74 39.77
N SER A 2 0.47 101.28 38.63
CA SER A 2 0.44 100.70 37.27
C SER A 2 -0.40 99.42 37.04
N THR A 3 -1.69 99.50 36.66
CA THR A 3 -2.30 99.65 35.30
C THR A 3 -2.28 98.38 34.43
N ILE A 4 -3.40 97.65 34.33
CA ILE A 4 -4.41 97.62 33.24
C ILE A 4 -4.01 96.73 32.04
N SER A 5 -4.78 95.67 31.77
CA SER A 5 -5.59 95.57 30.53
C SER A 5 -6.40 94.27 30.51
N SER A 6 -7.72 94.40 30.65
CA SER A 6 -8.71 93.35 30.39
C SER A 6 -9.64 93.84 29.30
N SER A 7 -9.85 93.00 28.26
CA SER A 7 -11.05 92.82 27.41
C SER A 7 -10.66 92.42 25.96
N PRO A 8 -11.55 91.82 25.12
CA PRO A 8 -12.68 90.90 25.39
C PRO A 8 -12.95 89.83 24.27
N ARG A 9 -14.03 89.03 24.46
CA ARG A 9 -14.92 88.35 23.48
C ARG A 9 -14.51 87.04 22.73
N THR A 10 -15.33 86.01 22.99
CA THR A 10 -15.77 84.79 22.24
C THR A 10 -16.13 84.99 20.75
N PRO A 11 -16.50 83.97 19.91
CA PRO A 11 -16.71 82.50 20.10
C PRO A 11 -16.17 81.60 18.95
N GLN A 12 -16.20 80.26 19.09
CA GLN A 12 -16.84 79.28 18.15
C GLN A 12 -16.27 77.85 18.20
N GLN A 13 -17.17 76.93 17.88
CA GLN A 13 -17.15 75.47 17.87
C GLN A 13 -16.13 74.83 16.91
N GLY A 14 -15.71 73.61 17.25
CA GLY A 14 -15.17 72.57 16.36
C GLY A 14 -14.79 71.37 17.23
N SER A 15 -15.54 70.26 17.21
CA SER A 15 -15.29 69.09 16.35
C SER A 15 -13.78 68.73 16.33
N SER A 16 -13.31 67.54 16.67
CA SER A 16 -13.95 66.23 16.63
C SER A 16 -12.97 65.25 17.28
N ALA A 17 -13.52 64.22 17.94
CA ALA A 17 -12.77 63.02 18.28
C ALA A 17 -12.27 62.35 16.99
N GLN A 18 -10.95 62.11 16.88
CA GLN A 18 -10.43 61.12 15.94
C GLN A 18 -9.05 60.63 16.37
N GLY A 19 -9.06 59.53 17.12
CA GLY A 19 -7.91 58.66 17.38
C GLY A 19 -8.30 57.21 17.11
N GLY A 20 -9.02 56.97 16.00
CA GLY A 20 -9.28 55.63 15.50
C GLY A 20 -8.12 55.21 14.63
N GLY A 21 -7.21 54.39 15.15
CA GLY A 21 -6.27 53.64 14.33
C GLY A 21 -7.07 52.77 13.37
N GLN A 22 -7.14 53.18 12.10
CA GLN A 22 -7.69 52.36 11.05
C GLN A 22 -6.78 51.13 10.90
N GLN A 23 -7.24 49.97 11.37
CA GLN A 23 -6.94 48.73 10.66
C GLN A 23 -7.60 48.89 9.29
N GLN A 24 -6.83 49.36 8.31
CA GLN A 24 -7.24 49.28 6.92
C GLN A 24 -7.27 47.79 6.60
N GLY A 25 -8.47 47.22 6.52
CA GLY A 25 -8.67 45.91 5.93
C GLY A 25 -8.03 45.90 4.53
N PRO A 26 -7.59 44.73 4.05
CA PRO A 26 -6.87 44.62 2.78
C PRO A 26 -7.64 45.36 1.69
N THR A 27 -6.95 46.26 1.00
CA THR A 27 -7.54 47.07 -0.07
C THR A 27 -8.12 46.16 -1.15
N THR A 28 -9.12 46.66 -1.89
CA THR A 28 -9.76 45.90 -2.96
C THR A 28 -8.75 45.34 -3.96
N GLN A 29 -7.62 46.04 -4.20
CA GLN A 29 -6.50 45.55 -5.01
C GLN A 29 -5.75 44.38 -4.37
N GLU A 30 -5.45 44.43 -3.07
CA GLU A 30 -4.81 43.34 -2.34
C GLU A 30 -5.70 42.09 -2.27
N LEU A 31 -7.01 42.29 -2.08
CA LEU A 31 -8.01 41.21 -2.13
C LEU A 31 -8.06 40.57 -3.53
N MET A 32 -8.03 41.38 -4.59
CA MET A 32 -8.06 40.88 -5.97
C MET A 32 -6.78 40.12 -6.33
N GLY A 33 -5.62 40.56 -5.82
CA GLY A 33 -4.36 39.83 -5.94
C GLY A 33 -4.38 38.49 -5.20
N MET A 34 -4.90 38.45 -3.97
CA MET A 34 -5.05 37.22 -3.20
C MET A 34 -6.01 36.22 -3.88
N VAL A 35 -7.13 36.69 -4.41
CA VAL A 35 -8.09 35.85 -5.13
C VAL A 35 -7.46 35.28 -6.40
N SER A 36 -6.71 36.08 -7.15
CA SER A 36 -5.99 35.60 -8.34
C SER A 36 -4.95 34.53 -8.00
N GLN A 37 -4.19 34.74 -6.93
CA GLN A 37 -3.18 33.78 -6.47
C GLN A 37 -3.82 32.48 -5.97
N LEU A 38 -4.95 32.56 -5.27
CA LEU A 38 -5.70 31.39 -4.83
C LEU A 38 -6.28 30.61 -6.02
N GLN A 39 -6.80 31.30 -7.04
CA GLN A 39 -7.30 30.67 -8.26
C GLN A 39 -6.18 29.95 -9.01
N GLU A 40 -5.00 30.55 -9.16
CA GLU A 40 -3.82 29.89 -9.74
C GLU A 40 -3.40 28.65 -8.94
N SER A 41 -3.43 28.76 -7.61
CA SER A 41 -3.10 27.66 -6.71
C SER A 41 -4.05 26.48 -6.87
N ILE A 42 -5.35 26.75 -6.97
CA ILE A 42 -6.39 25.72 -7.18
C ILE A 42 -6.18 25.03 -8.53
N THR A 43 -6.00 25.79 -9.61
CA THR A 43 -5.77 25.22 -10.95
C THR A 43 -4.49 24.36 -11.00
N ALA A 44 -3.41 24.80 -10.34
CA ALA A 44 -2.18 24.03 -10.27
C ALA A 44 -2.35 22.72 -9.48
N LEU A 45 -3.11 22.75 -8.38
CA LEU A 45 -3.43 21.56 -7.59
C LEU A 45 -4.30 20.57 -8.36
N GLU A 46 -5.31 21.06 -9.08
CA GLU A 46 -6.17 20.24 -9.94
C GLU A 46 -5.37 19.56 -11.06
N GLN A 47 -4.50 20.31 -11.76
CA GLN A 47 -3.62 19.73 -12.78
C GLN A 47 -2.68 18.67 -12.20
N ARG A 48 -2.09 18.94 -11.02
CA ARG A 48 -1.23 17.98 -10.33
C ARG A 48 -2.01 16.72 -9.96
N ASN A 49 -3.22 16.83 -9.45
CA ASN A 49 -4.07 15.68 -9.13
C ASN A 49 -4.42 14.89 -10.38
N GLN A 50 -4.80 15.54 -11.48
CA GLN A 50 -5.12 14.88 -12.75
C GLN A 50 -3.91 14.14 -13.35
N LEU A 51 -2.71 14.73 -13.25
CA LEU A 51 -1.45 14.07 -13.62
C LEU A 51 -1.15 12.86 -12.73
N LEU A 52 -1.39 12.96 -11.42
CA LEU A 52 -1.23 11.86 -10.49
C LEU A 52 -2.23 10.73 -10.79
N GLU A 53 -3.49 11.06 -11.04
CA GLU A 53 -4.53 10.10 -11.45
C GLU A 53 -4.16 9.40 -12.75
N GLY A 54 -3.70 10.14 -13.77
CA GLY A 54 -3.20 9.56 -15.03
C GLY A 54 -2.02 8.61 -14.81
N ARG A 55 -1.06 8.98 -13.95
CA ARG A 55 0.09 8.12 -13.60
C ARG A 55 -0.33 6.87 -12.82
N LEU A 56 -1.34 6.97 -11.96
CA LEU A 56 -1.88 5.83 -11.20
C LEU A 56 -2.70 4.89 -12.11
N ALA A 57 -3.44 5.44 -13.07
CA ALA A 57 -4.19 4.68 -14.06
C ALA A 57 -3.25 3.91 -15.01
N VAL A 58 -2.19 4.56 -15.52
CA VAL A 58 -1.18 3.92 -16.38
C VAL A 58 -0.37 2.84 -15.64
N LYS A 59 -0.18 2.98 -14.32
CA LYS A 59 0.47 1.95 -13.49
C LYS A 59 -0.42 0.75 -13.16
N SER A 60 -1.73 0.80 -13.46
CA SER A 60 -2.64 -0.31 -13.20
C SER A 60 -2.61 -1.34 -14.33
N VAL A 61 -1.49 -2.05 -14.50
CA VAL A 61 -1.51 -3.30 -15.25
C VAL A 61 -2.48 -4.23 -14.53
N LYS A 62 -3.58 -4.60 -15.19
CA LYS A 62 -4.61 -5.49 -14.62
C LYS A 62 -4.03 -6.91 -14.57
N VAL A 63 -3.22 -7.18 -13.55
CA VAL A 63 -2.61 -8.48 -13.32
C VAL A 63 -3.72 -9.48 -13.01
N ARG A 64 -3.67 -10.65 -13.64
CA ARG A 64 -4.61 -11.73 -13.30
C ARG A 64 -4.49 -12.02 -11.80
N PRO A 65 -5.62 -12.08 -11.06
CA PRO A 65 -5.59 -12.48 -9.67
C PRO A 65 -5.06 -13.92 -9.55
N PRO A 66 -4.36 -14.26 -8.46
CA PRO A 66 -3.99 -15.65 -8.17
C PRO A 66 -5.20 -16.57 -8.16
N GLU A 67 -5.01 -17.83 -8.56
CA GLU A 67 -6.04 -18.84 -8.36
C GLU A 67 -6.14 -19.21 -6.87
N PRO A 68 -7.36 -19.44 -6.32
CA PRO A 68 -7.50 -19.89 -4.94
C PRO A 68 -6.80 -21.22 -4.70
N PHE A 69 -6.16 -21.34 -3.54
CA PHE A 69 -5.43 -22.52 -3.12
C PHE A 69 -6.21 -23.31 -2.07
N ASP A 70 -6.53 -24.56 -2.39
CA ASP A 70 -7.34 -25.46 -1.55
C ASP A 70 -6.51 -26.36 -0.62
N GLY A 71 -5.17 -26.32 -0.73
CA GLY A 71 -4.26 -27.23 -0.04
C GLY A 71 -3.64 -28.31 -0.93
N ASN A 72 -3.97 -28.36 -2.22
CA ASN A 72 -3.38 -29.33 -3.14
C ASN A 72 -1.89 -29.08 -3.35
N ARG A 73 -1.05 -29.94 -2.77
CA ARG A 73 0.42 -29.86 -2.80
C ARG A 73 1.00 -29.64 -4.21
N SER A 74 0.43 -30.28 -5.23
CA SER A 74 0.90 -30.15 -6.62
C SER A 74 0.73 -28.74 -7.20
N ARG A 75 -0.19 -27.96 -6.65
CA ARG A 75 -0.49 -26.58 -7.08
C ARG A 75 0.20 -25.52 -6.23
N LEU A 76 0.77 -25.88 -5.07
CA LEU A 76 1.36 -24.92 -4.13
C LEU A 76 2.40 -24.01 -4.79
N ARG A 77 3.31 -24.57 -5.59
CA ARG A 77 4.35 -23.80 -6.30
C ARG A 77 3.74 -22.78 -7.26
N ALA A 78 2.75 -23.21 -8.05
CA ALA A 78 2.08 -22.35 -9.01
C ALA A 78 1.35 -21.21 -8.28
N PHE A 79 0.64 -21.53 -7.19
CA PHE A 79 -0.03 -20.57 -6.33
C PHE A 79 0.95 -19.53 -5.76
N LEU A 80 2.03 -19.96 -5.10
CA LEU A 80 3.04 -19.06 -4.53
C LEU A 80 3.68 -18.15 -5.59
N THR A 81 3.94 -18.69 -6.78
CA THR A 81 4.50 -17.91 -7.91
C THR A 81 3.52 -16.84 -8.39
N GLN A 82 2.24 -17.19 -8.56
CA GLN A 82 1.20 -16.23 -8.95
C GLN A 82 1.03 -15.15 -7.89
N LEU A 83 1.06 -15.54 -6.62
CA LEU A 83 0.93 -14.64 -5.48
C LEU A 83 2.11 -13.67 -5.40
N ASP A 84 3.35 -14.17 -5.52
CA ASP A 84 4.56 -13.36 -5.54
C ASP A 84 4.54 -12.36 -6.70
N LEU A 85 4.11 -12.78 -7.90
CA LEU A 85 3.99 -11.90 -9.05
C LEU A 85 2.96 -10.79 -8.80
N TYR A 86 1.80 -11.15 -8.25
CA TYR A 86 0.74 -10.19 -7.96
C TYR A 86 1.18 -9.15 -6.92
N LEU A 87 1.79 -9.61 -5.82
CA LEU A 87 2.34 -8.73 -4.78
C LEU A 87 3.46 -7.85 -5.35
N ASN A 88 4.31 -8.39 -6.21
CA ASN A 88 5.41 -7.65 -6.85
C ASN A 88 4.89 -6.51 -7.74
N MET A 89 3.80 -6.74 -8.47
CA MET A 89 3.17 -5.72 -9.30
C MET A 89 2.39 -4.67 -8.48
N ASN A 90 1.96 -5.02 -7.27
CA ASN A 90 1.22 -4.14 -6.37
C ASN A 90 2.04 -3.65 -5.17
N LYS A 91 3.38 -3.69 -5.25
CA LYS A 91 4.31 -3.29 -4.16
C LYS A 91 4.04 -1.92 -3.58
N GLU A 92 3.60 -0.98 -4.40
CA GLU A 92 3.30 0.39 -3.95
C GLU A 92 2.07 0.46 -3.03
N LYS A 93 1.12 -0.48 -3.19
CA LYS A 93 -0.12 -0.54 -2.41
C LYS A 93 -0.01 -1.46 -1.19
N LEU A 94 0.73 -2.56 -1.32
CA LEU A 94 0.92 -3.58 -0.27
C LEU A 94 2.34 -3.53 0.27
N ARG A 95 2.65 -2.46 1.03
CA ARG A 95 3.99 -2.27 1.61
C ARG A 95 4.19 -3.06 2.90
N ASN A 96 3.14 -3.14 3.73
CA ASN A 96 3.17 -3.82 5.02
C ASN A 96 3.19 -5.35 4.84
N GLU A 97 4.07 -6.03 5.57
CA GLU A 97 4.17 -7.49 5.56
C GLU A 97 2.88 -8.17 6.06
N VAL A 98 2.24 -7.62 7.09
CA VAL A 98 1.00 -8.15 7.65
C VAL A 98 -0.13 -8.06 6.62
N ASP A 99 -0.24 -6.95 5.91
CA ASP A 99 -1.25 -6.76 4.86
C ASP A 99 -1.04 -7.72 3.69
N LYS A 100 0.22 -8.05 3.35
CA LYS A 100 0.52 -9.08 2.35
C LYS A 100 0.03 -10.45 2.79
N ILE A 101 0.18 -10.79 4.08
CA ILE A 101 -0.27 -12.07 4.64
C ILE A 101 -1.80 -12.13 4.65
N PHE A 102 -2.47 -11.07 5.11
CA PHE A 102 -3.93 -11.02 5.05
C PHE A 102 -4.44 -11.12 3.61
N PHE A 103 -3.85 -10.36 2.68
CA PHE A 103 -4.18 -10.45 1.27
C PHE A 103 -3.99 -11.88 0.74
N ALA A 104 -2.85 -12.52 1.02
CA ALA A 104 -2.59 -13.90 0.65
C ALA A 104 -3.62 -14.88 1.21
N SER A 105 -4.04 -14.67 2.46
CA SER A 105 -5.04 -15.51 3.12
C SER A 105 -6.41 -15.46 2.45
N THR A 106 -6.76 -14.36 1.77
CA THR A 106 -8.01 -14.26 1.00
C THR A 106 -8.06 -15.21 -0.20
N TYR A 107 -6.90 -15.70 -0.65
CA TYR A 107 -6.79 -16.70 -1.71
C TYR A 107 -6.65 -18.13 -1.18
N LEU A 108 -6.66 -18.34 0.13
CA LEU A 108 -6.76 -19.67 0.69
C LEU A 108 -8.22 -20.11 0.69
N ASN A 109 -8.46 -21.38 0.41
CA ASN A 109 -9.79 -21.99 0.41
C ASN A 109 -9.74 -23.40 1.01
N GLY A 110 -10.89 -23.95 1.37
CA GLY A 110 -11.05 -25.32 1.86
C GLY A 110 -10.06 -25.65 2.97
N THR A 111 -9.31 -26.74 2.79
CA THR A 111 -8.35 -27.24 3.79
C THR A 111 -7.26 -26.22 4.12
N ALA A 112 -6.77 -25.49 3.13
CA ALA A 112 -5.73 -24.48 3.36
C ALA A 112 -6.24 -23.30 4.19
N PHE A 113 -7.47 -22.85 3.95
CA PHE A 113 -8.08 -21.80 4.77
C PHE A 113 -8.35 -22.29 6.19
N ASN A 114 -8.95 -23.47 6.35
CA ASN A 114 -9.25 -24.04 7.66
C ASN A 114 -7.98 -24.22 8.52
N TRP A 115 -6.84 -24.53 7.91
CA TRP A 115 -5.56 -24.60 8.60
C TRP A 115 -5.07 -23.22 9.05
N PHE A 116 -5.31 -22.17 8.27
CA PHE A 116 -4.76 -20.84 8.54
C PHE A 116 -5.66 -19.95 9.41
N GLU A 117 -6.97 -20.22 9.39
CA GLU A 117 -7.99 -19.46 10.13
C GLU A 117 -7.69 -19.27 11.63
N PRO A 118 -7.18 -20.28 12.37
CA PRO A 118 -6.85 -20.09 13.78
C PRO A 118 -5.77 -19.04 14.02
N TYR A 119 -4.77 -18.94 13.14
CA TYR A 119 -3.72 -17.92 13.24
C TYR A 119 -4.25 -16.53 12.93
N ILE A 120 -5.19 -16.42 11.97
CA ILE A 120 -5.87 -15.14 11.67
C ILE A 120 -6.63 -14.66 12.91
N ARG A 121 -7.44 -15.54 13.51
CA ARG A 121 -8.21 -15.20 14.71
C ARG A 121 -7.31 -14.84 15.88
N ASP A 122 -6.27 -15.63 16.12
CA ASP A 122 -5.30 -15.36 17.19
C ASP A 122 -4.63 -13.99 17.02
N TYR A 123 -4.24 -13.63 15.79
CA TYR A 123 -3.64 -12.33 15.50
C TYR A 123 -4.61 -11.16 15.71
N GLN A 124 -5.88 -11.32 15.32
CA GLN A 124 -6.88 -10.24 15.32
C GLN A 124 -7.58 -10.05 16.67
N GLU A 125 -7.83 -11.14 17.40
CA GLU A 125 -8.63 -11.11 18.64
C GLU A 125 -7.78 -10.81 19.88
N LYS A 126 -6.49 -11.16 19.86
CA LYS A 126 -5.60 -10.95 21.01
C LYS A 126 -4.77 -9.67 20.89
N PRO A 127 -4.47 -9.02 22.02
CA PRO A 127 -3.54 -7.90 22.06
C PRO A 127 -2.15 -8.26 21.52
N VAL A 128 -1.46 -7.26 20.98
CA VAL A 128 -0.08 -7.41 20.51
C VAL A 128 0.80 -7.89 21.67
N GLY A 129 1.46 -9.03 21.48
CA GLY A 129 2.33 -9.64 22.49
C GLY A 129 1.70 -10.82 23.25
N GLU A 130 0.37 -10.95 23.25
CA GLU A 130 -0.35 -12.07 23.90
C GLU A 130 -0.72 -13.19 22.91
N GLN A 131 -0.44 -12.98 21.62
CA GLN A 131 -0.62 -13.98 20.56
C GLN A 131 0.31 -15.19 20.77
N ASP A 132 -0.05 -16.32 20.18
CA ASP A 132 0.81 -17.50 20.18
C ASP A 132 2.15 -17.23 19.47
N ASP A 133 3.21 -17.91 19.89
CA ASP A 133 4.54 -17.74 19.31
C ASP A 133 4.59 -18.14 17.83
N ASP A 134 3.82 -19.16 17.40
CA ASP A 134 3.73 -19.53 15.99
C ASP A 134 2.98 -18.45 15.19
N THR A 135 1.90 -17.89 15.72
CA THR A 135 1.20 -16.75 15.11
C THR A 135 2.12 -15.56 14.93
N LYS A 136 2.84 -15.15 16.00
CA LYS A 136 3.82 -14.06 15.93
C LYS A 136 4.87 -14.32 14.87
N ARG A 137 5.40 -15.55 14.80
CA ARG A 137 6.42 -15.93 13.82
C ARG A 137 5.90 -15.88 12.40
N ILE A 138 4.70 -16.39 12.15
CA ILE A 138 4.05 -16.39 10.83
C ILE A 138 3.82 -14.95 10.36
N PHE A 139 3.27 -14.11 11.23
CA PHE A 139 2.93 -12.72 10.91
C PHE A 139 4.13 -11.75 10.91
N ALA A 140 5.31 -12.20 11.33
CA ALA A 140 6.54 -11.39 11.33
C ALA A 140 6.98 -10.96 9.91
N SER A 141 6.72 -11.78 8.87
CA SER A 141 6.95 -11.41 7.48
C SER A 141 6.23 -12.33 6.51
N TYR A 142 5.97 -11.84 5.30
CA TYR A 142 5.39 -12.66 4.24
C TYR A 142 6.28 -13.86 3.88
N ALA A 143 7.60 -13.75 4.05
CA ALA A 143 8.51 -14.88 3.88
C ALA A 143 8.27 -16.01 4.90
N ARG A 144 7.97 -15.68 6.17
CA ARG A 144 7.64 -16.67 7.20
C ARG A 144 6.30 -17.34 6.94
N PHE A 145 5.31 -16.58 6.47
CA PHE A 145 4.07 -17.15 5.99
C PHE A 145 4.30 -18.18 4.88
N LYS A 146 5.09 -17.85 3.84
CA LYS A 146 5.42 -18.80 2.76
C LYS A 146 6.15 -20.03 3.27
N GLU A 147 7.14 -19.86 4.15
CA GLU A 147 7.87 -20.97 4.77
C GLU A 147 6.90 -21.91 5.51
N ARG A 148 5.99 -21.37 6.30
CA ARG A 148 5.00 -22.16 7.03
C ARG A 148 4.04 -22.88 6.09
N LEU A 149 3.58 -22.20 5.04
CA LEU A 149 2.71 -22.79 4.03
C LEU A 149 3.41 -23.93 3.26
N GLU A 150 4.69 -23.76 2.92
CA GLU A 150 5.54 -24.80 2.33
C GLU A 150 5.79 -25.97 3.27
N GLN A 151 5.95 -25.73 4.57
CA GLN A 151 6.09 -26.81 5.56
C GLN A 151 4.82 -27.65 5.68
N THR A 152 3.64 -27.02 5.61
CA THR A 152 2.35 -27.71 5.78
C THR A 152 1.89 -28.41 4.49
N PHE A 153 1.97 -27.72 3.35
CA PHE A 153 1.42 -28.19 2.07
C PHE A 153 2.48 -28.48 1.01
N GLY A 154 3.77 -28.34 1.33
CA GLY A 154 4.85 -28.67 0.42
C GLY A 154 5.04 -30.17 0.25
N ASP A 155 5.85 -30.50 -0.74
CA ASP A 155 6.26 -31.87 -1.02
C ASP A 155 7.54 -32.19 -0.25
N ILE A 156 7.42 -32.99 0.81
CA ILE A 156 8.55 -33.43 1.66
C ILE A 156 9.59 -34.20 0.84
N ASP A 157 9.14 -34.89 -0.22
CA ASP A 157 9.98 -35.73 -1.09
C ASP A 157 10.26 -35.04 -2.45
N ALA A 158 10.16 -33.70 -2.55
CA ALA A 158 10.30 -32.98 -3.81
C ALA A 158 11.54 -33.39 -4.62
N ALA A 159 12.69 -33.54 -3.97
CA ALA A 159 13.94 -33.99 -4.58
C ALA A 159 13.84 -35.42 -5.15
N ARG A 160 13.33 -36.36 -4.34
CA ARG A 160 13.15 -37.77 -4.74
C ARG A 160 12.08 -37.92 -5.83
N ASN A 161 11.03 -37.10 -5.79
CA ASN A 161 9.99 -37.06 -6.81
C ASN A 161 10.51 -36.51 -8.12
N ALA A 162 11.32 -35.45 -8.06
CA ALA A 162 11.99 -34.89 -9.23
C ALA A 162 13.00 -35.87 -9.83
N GLU A 163 13.80 -36.54 -9.00
CA GLU A 163 14.74 -37.57 -9.45
C GLU A 163 14.01 -38.71 -10.18
N ARG A 164 12.93 -39.25 -9.59
CA ARG A 164 12.09 -40.26 -10.25
C ARG A 164 11.49 -39.75 -11.56
N LYS A 165 11.12 -38.47 -11.62
CA LYS A 165 10.53 -37.85 -12.82
C LYS A 165 11.59 -37.63 -13.90
N LEU A 166 12.82 -37.23 -13.55
CA LEU A 166 13.97 -37.16 -14.46
C LEU A 166 14.31 -38.54 -15.04
N TRP A 167 14.39 -39.57 -14.19
CA TRP A 167 14.66 -40.95 -14.63
C TRP A 167 13.64 -41.48 -15.65
N ARG A 168 12.38 -41.05 -15.54
CA ARG A 168 11.30 -41.45 -16.45
C ARG A 168 11.15 -40.51 -17.65
N LEU A 169 11.75 -39.32 -17.63
CA LEU A 169 11.58 -38.32 -18.66
C LEU A 169 12.30 -38.75 -19.94
N LYS A 170 11.52 -39.02 -20.99
CA LYS A 170 12.02 -39.35 -22.33
C LYS A 170 11.44 -38.37 -23.33
N GLN A 171 12.24 -37.96 -24.31
CA GLN A 171 11.75 -37.15 -25.42
C GLN A 171 10.85 -38.00 -26.32
N THR A 172 9.54 -37.90 -26.12
CA THR A 172 8.52 -38.58 -26.96
C THR A 172 7.85 -37.65 -27.96
N GLY A 173 8.13 -36.34 -27.88
CA GLY A 173 7.59 -35.30 -28.76
C GLY A 173 8.63 -34.25 -29.10
N SER A 174 8.21 -32.98 -29.20
CA SER A 174 9.13 -31.89 -29.56
C SER A 174 10.24 -31.70 -28.51
N ALA A 175 11.42 -31.29 -28.99
CA ALA A 175 12.55 -30.96 -28.12
C ALA A 175 12.21 -29.82 -27.14
N SER A 176 11.40 -28.84 -27.57
CA SER A 176 10.94 -27.73 -26.73
C SER A 176 10.07 -28.18 -25.56
N LYS A 177 9.16 -29.14 -25.79
CA LYS A 177 8.32 -29.72 -24.72
C LYS A 177 9.19 -30.48 -23.72
N TYR A 178 10.10 -31.33 -24.21
CA TYR A 178 11.05 -32.06 -23.36
C TYR A 178 11.90 -31.11 -22.53
N ALA A 179 12.49 -30.07 -23.14
CA ALA A 179 13.32 -29.10 -22.45
C ALA A 179 12.53 -28.34 -21.36
N SER A 180 11.28 -27.97 -21.64
CA SER A 180 10.41 -27.28 -20.67
C SER A 180 10.10 -28.18 -19.47
N GLU A 181 9.75 -29.44 -19.73
CA GLU A 181 9.50 -30.43 -18.67
C GLU A 181 10.77 -30.74 -17.87
N PHE A 182 11.92 -30.88 -18.53
CA PHE A 182 13.22 -31.11 -17.88
C PHE A 182 13.60 -29.96 -16.95
N LEU A 183 13.55 -28.72 -17.44
CA LEU A 183 13.81 -27.52 -16.64
C LEU A 183 12.85 -27.40 -15.46
N GLN A 184 11.56 -27.69 -15.69
CA GLN A 184 10.58 -27.72 -14.62
C GLN A 184 10.99 -28.72 -13.53
N VAL A 185 11.37 -29.94 -13.88
CA VAL A 185 11.72 -30.98 -12.90
C VAL A 185 12.99 -30.63 -12.13
N ILE A 186 14.04 -30.12 -12.80
CA ILE A 186 15.26 -29.68 -12.11
C ILE A 186 14.95 -28.58 -11.09
N SER A 187 14.16 -27.58 -11.49
CA SER A 187 13.80 -26.46 -10.61
C SER A 187 12.95 -26.86 -9.39
N LEU A 188 12.28 -28.02 -9.46
CA LEU A 188 11.45 -28.56 -8.39
C LEU A 188 12.27 -29.41 -7.40
N GLY A 189 13.20 -30.22 -7.90
CA GLY A 189 13.95 -31.18 -7.09
C GLY A 189 15.21 -30.65 -6.44
N PHE A 190 15.86 -29.69 -7.09
CA PHE A 190 17.19 -29.24 -6.75
C PHE A 190 17.14 -27.72 -6.68
N ARG A 191 16.83 -27.16 -5.51
CA ARG A 191 17.03 -25.74 -5.26
C ARG A 191 18.53 -25.47 -5.45
N VAL A 192 18.88 -24.68 -6.46
CA VAL A 192 20.21 -24.09 -6.65
C VAL A 192 20.24 -22.78 -5.89
#